data_AF-A0A916RAC9-F1
#
_entry.id   AF-A0A916RAC9-F1
#
_cell.length_a   1.000
_cell.length_b   1.000
_cell.length_c   1.000
_cell.angle_alpha   90.00
_cell.angle_beta   90.00
_cell.angle_gamma   90.00
#
_symmetry.space_group_name_H-M   'P 1'
#
loop_
_entity.id
_entity.type
_entity.pdbx_description
1 polymer ?
#
loop_
_entity_poly.entity_id
_entity_poly.type
_entity_poly.pdbx_seq_one_letter_code
_entity_poly.pdbx_strand_id
1 'polypeptide(L)'
;MLKVLQVLDSPSINFLLLIKEELSNVLGDLLIWTILGFILYIVVFYGARFLFRKLNNEIGILTLNILQTPLPIIFILIFIKIAIYNLESLQYLALIERLLTAAIIAVSTFLVSELFTQVVSYYLSQYAEKTEAEWDDVLVPIVKNTLPIIIFLIGGFLFLQTLGIDLTGLWVGFGGVTFVLGFALKDILSNFLVVWYY
;
A
#
# COMPACT_ATOMS: atom_id res chain seq x y z
N MET A 1 -16.37 -4.64 57.27
CA MET A 1 -16.98 -5.31 56.11
C MET A 1 -17.93 -4.38 55.34
N LEU A 2 -18.92 -3.75 55.98
CA LEU A 2 -19.86 -2.82 55.31
C LEU A 2 -19.23 -1.55 54.66
N LYS A 3 -18.17 -0.97 55.24
CA LYS A 3 -17.47 0.20 54.66
C LYS A 3 -16.74 -0.10 53.34
N VAL A 4 -16.29 -1.34 53.12
CA VAL A 4 -15.60 -1.74 51.88
C VAL A 4 -16.61 -1.89 50.74
N LEU A 5 -17.80 -2.42 51.04
CA LEU A 5 -18.89 -2.54 50.08
C LEU A 5 -19.45 -1.15 49.66
N GLN A 6 -19.53 -0.18 50.57
CA GLN A 6 -19.94 1.19 50.24
C GLN A 6 -18.92 1.96 49.37
N VAL A 7 -17.63 1.61 49.46
CA VAL A 7 -16.59 2.21 48.60
C VAL A 7 -16.68 1.64 47.18
N LEU A 8 -16.96 0.34 47.04
CA LEU A 8 -17.15 -0.32 45.75
C LEU A 8 -18.39 0.20 44.99
N ASP A 9 -19.42 0.70 45.70
CA ASP A 9 -20.62 1.30 45.12
C ASP A 9 -20.47 2.79 44.78
N SER A 10 -19.25 3.35 44.86
CA SER A 10 -19.03 4.74 44.49
C SER A 10 -19.14 4.93 42.97
N PRO A 11 -19.79 6.01 42.49
CA PRO A 11 -19.95 6.28 41.05
C PRO A 11 -18.62 6.32 40.28
N SER A 12 -17.55 6.75 40.94
CA SER A 12 -16.20 6.81 40.37
C SER A 12 -15.56 5.42 40.20
N ILE A 13 -15.79 4.48 41.12
CA ILE A 13 -15.27 3.11 41.00
C ILE A 13 -16.05 2.33 39.93
N ASN A 14 -17.37 2.48 39.86
CA ASN A 14 -18.17 1.88 38.79
C ASN A 14 -17.79 2.43 37.40
N PHE A 15 -17.50 3.74 37.30
CA PHE A 15 -17.00 4.34 36.07
C PHE A 15 -15.62 3.79 35.65
N LEU A 16 -14.69 3.63 36.59
CA LEU A 16 -13.37 3.03 36.31
C LEU A 16 -13.46 1.55 35.90
N LEU A 17 -14.39 0.80 36.48
CA LEU A 17 -14.64 -0.60 36.10
C LEU A 17 -15.24 -0.70 34.70
N LEU A 18 -16.19 0.18 34.36
CA LEU A 18 -16.78 0.27 33.01
C LEU A 18 -15.69 0.55 31.96
N ILE A 19 -14.82 1.54 32.19
CA ILE A 19 -13.69 1.85 31.30
C ILE A 19 -12.75 0.66 31.16
N LYS A 20 -12.46 -0.04 32.25
CA LYS A 20 -11.57 -1.21 32.23
C LYS A 20 -12.17 -2.36 31.43
N GLU A 21 -13.47 -2.59 31.55
CA GLU A 21 -14.20 -3.63 30.81
C GLU A 21 -14.28 -3.30 29.32
N GLU A 22 -14.59 -2.06 28.98
CA GLU A 22 -14.63 -1.57 27.60
C GLU A 22 -13.25 -1.64 26.93
N LEU A 23 -12.19 -1.23 27.63
CA LEU A 23 -10.81 -1.37 27.17
C LEU A 23 -10.39 -2.83 27.00
N SER A 24 -10.81 -3.72 27.91
CA SER A 24 -10.53 -5.16 27.83
C SER A 24 -11.19 -5.80 26.60
N ASN A 25 -12.43 -5.43 26.30
CA ASN A 25 -13.16 -5.96 25.14
C ASN A 25 -12.53 -5.50 23.83
N VAL A 26 -12.18 -4.22 23.72
CA VAL A 26 -11.48 -3.67 22.53
C VAL A 26 -10.12 -4.34 22.32
N LEU A 27 -9.33 -4.55 23.39
CA LEU A 27 -8.04 -5.22 23.30
C LEU A 27 -8.18 -6.71 22.93
N GLY A 28 -9.22 -7.37 23.43
CA GLY A 28 -9.54 -8.76 23.08
C GLY A 28 -9.87 -8.93 21.61
N ASP A 29 -10.79 -8.11 21.08
CA ASP A 29 -11.17 -8.13 19.68
C ASP A 29 -9.97 -7.84 18.77
N LEU A 30 -9.17 -6.83 19.12
CA LEU A 30 -7.96 -6.48 18.39
C LEU A 30 -6.98 -7.65 18.31
N LEU A 31 -6.71 -8.35 19.42
CA LEU A 31 -5.82 -9.51 19.44
C LEU A 31 -6.33 -10.65 18.54
N ILE A 32 -7.63 -10.93 18.56
CA ILE A 32 -8.24 -11.97 17.72
C ILE A 32 -8.04 -11.62 16.24
N TRP A 33 -8.33 -10.38 15.84
CA TRP A 33 -8.14 -9.93 14.46
C TRP A 33 -6.67 -9.91 14.03
N THR A 34 -5.73 -9.58 14.93
CA THR A 34 -4.29 -9.67 14.63
C THR A 34 -3.89 -11.12 14.33
N ILE A 35 -4.26 -12.03 15.21
CA ILE A 35 -3.89 -13.45 15.11
C ILE A 35 -4.52 -14.04 13.84
N LEU A 36 -5.80 -13.75 13.60
CA LEU A 36 -6.51 -14.25 12.43
C LEU A 36 -5.93 -13.69 11.14
N GLY A 37 -5.60 -12.39 11.09
CA GLY A 37 -4.95 -11.77 9.94
C GLY A 37 -3.53 -12.30 9.70
N PHE A 38 -2.76 -12.56 10.75
CA PHE A 38 -1.43 -13.15 10.64
C PHE A 38 -1.47 -14.60 10.15
N ILE A 39 -2.41 -15.40 10.67
CA ILE A 39 -2.66 -16.77 10.19
C ILE A 39 -3.07 -16.72 8.71
N LEU A 40 -4.00 -15.84 8.34
CA LEU A 40 -4.44 -15.65 6.96
C LEU A 40 -3.26 -15.28 6.05
N TYR A 41 -2.40 -14.36 6.47
CA TYR A 41 -1.18 -13.99 5.76
C TYR A 41 -0.29 -15.21 5.49
N ILE A 42 -0.01 -16.03 6.51
CA ILE A 42 0.81 -17.23 6.36
C ILE A 42 0.15 -18.22 5.38
N VAL A 43 -1.14 -18.48 5.56
CA VAL A 43 -1.90 -19.43 4.71
C VAL A 43 -1.90 -18.96 3.26
N VAL A 44 -2.16 -17.68 3.01
CA VAL A 44 -2.19 -17.10 1.65
C VAL A 44 -0.80 -17.16 1.01
N PHE A 45 0.26 -16.74 1.69
CA PHE A 45 1.61 -16.74 1.09
C PHE A 45 2.15 -18.14 0.87
N TYR A 46 1.95 -19.04 1.84
CA TYR A 46 2.38 -20.43 1.71
C TYR A 46 1.58 -21.14 0.61
N GLY A 47 0.27 -20.95 0.57
CA GLY A 47 -0.62 -21.47 -0.46
C GLY A 47 -0.29 -20.92 -1.85
N ALA A 48 -0.12 -19.60 -1.99
CA ALA A 48 0.27 -18.98 -3.25
C ALA A 48 1.64 -19.46 -3.71
N ARG A 49 2.63 -19.60 -2.81
CA ARG A 49 3.95 -20.14 -3.15
C ARG A 49 3.86 -21.59 -3.62
N PHE A 50 3.02 -22.40 -2.98
CA PHE A 50 2.75 -23.77 -3.41
C PHE A 50 2.12 -23.81 -4.81
N LEU A 51 1.10 -22.98 -5.06
CA LEU A 51 0.42 -22.89 -6.36
C LEU A 51 1.36 -22.41 -7.47
N PHE A 52 2.11 -21.33 -7.25
CA PHE A 52 3.03 -20.81 -8.27
C PHE A 52 4.17 -21.78 -8.59
N ARG A 53 4.67 -22.51 -7.59
CA ARG A 53 5.63 -23.61 -7.83
C ARG A 53 5.00 -24.73 -8.64
N LYS A 54 3.77 -25.15 -8.30
CA LYS A 54 3.06 -26.22 -9.03
C LYS A 54 2.75 -25.82 -10.48
N LEU A 55 2.51 -24.54 -10.72
CA LEU A 55 2.22 -23.97 -12.04
C LEU A 55 3.49 -23.57 -12.82
N ASN A 56 4.69 -23.82 -12.29
CA ASN A 56 5.97 -23.36 -12.85
C ASN A 56 5.95 -21.85 -13.20
N ASN A 57 5.26 -21.05 -12.40
CA ASN A 57 5.09 -19.62 -12.63
C ASN A 57 6.16 -18.83 -11.87
N GLU A 58 7.29 -18.60 -12.53
CA GLU A 58 8.43 -17.85 -11.98
C GLU A 58 8.06 -16.40 -11.62
N ILE A 59 7.23 -15.74 -12.43
CA ILE A 59 6.75 -14.36 -12.19
C ILE A 59 5.95 -14.30 -10.88
N GLY A 60 5.08 -15.28 -10.65
CA GLY A 60 4.29 -15.37 -9.43
C GLY A 60 5.18 -15.55 -8.20
N ILE A 61 6.22 -16.39 -8.30
CA ILE A 61 7.19 -16.59 -7.20
C ILE A 61 7.97 -15.29 -6.92
N LEU A 62 8.44 -14.60 -7.96
CA LEU A 62 9.12 -13.30 -7.83
C LEU A 62 8.21 -12.27 -7.16
N THR A 63 6.97 -12.16 -7.62
CA THR A 63 5.95 -11.27 -7.07
C THR A 63 5.74 -11.53 -5.58
N LEU A 64 5.59 -12.80 -5.17
CA LEU A 64 5.47 -13.15 -3.74
C LEU A 64 6.71 -12.76 -2.93
N ASN A 65 7.90 -12.92 -3.51
CA ASN A 65 9.14 -12.60 -2.81
C ASN A 65 9.29 -11.09 -2.59
N ILE A 66 8.74 -10.26 -3.48
CA ILE A 66 8.67 -8.80 -3.31
C ILE A 66 7.62 -8.46 -2.26
N LEU A 67 6.44 -9.08 -2.32
CA LEU A 67 5.32 -8.83 -1.42
C LEU A 67 5.62 -9.20 0.04
N GLN A 68 6.39 -10.26 0.30
CA GLN A 68 6.59 -10.80 1.65
C GLN A 68 7.28 -9.82 2.61
N THR A 69 8.00 -8.81 2.10
CA THR A 69 8.77 -7.85 2.89
C THR A 69 7.95 -6.64 3.33
N PRO A 70 7.32 -5.87 2.41
CA PRO A 70 6.56 -4.68 2.79
C PRO A 70 5.13 -4.99 3.26
N LEU A 71 4.52 -6.12 2.87
CA LEU A 71 3.12 -6.39 3.20
C LEU A 71 2.88 -6.57 4.72
N PRO A 72 3.73 -7.29 5.49
CA PRO A 72 3.60 -7.32 6.95
C PRO A 72 3.72 -5.94 7.59
N ILE A 73 4.58 -5.07 7.05
CA ILE A 73 4.75 -3.69 7.54
C ILE A 73 3.45 -2.91 7.34
N ILE A 74 2.87 -2.96 6.14
CA ILE A 74 1.57 -2.32 5.84
C ILE A 74 0.49 -2.87 6.77
N PHE A 75 0.43 -4.18 6.96
CA PHE A 75 -0.54 -4.83 7.85
C PHE A 75 -0.43 -4.31 9.29
N ILE A 76 0.78 -4.24 9.83
CA ILE A 76 1.05 -3.70 11.18
C ILE A 76 0.63 -2.23 11.26
N LEU A 77 0.97 -1.41 10.27
CA LEU A 77 0.59 0.01 10.26
C LEU A 77 -0.93 0.22 10.21
N ILE A 78 -1.65 -0.55 9.38
CA ILE A 78 -3.12 -0.53 9.32
C ILE A 78 -3.70 -0.95 10.66
N PHE A 79 -3.15 -2.00 11.26
CA PHE A 79 -3.62 -2.51 12.55
C PHE A 79 -3.46 -1.47 13.66
N ILE A 80 -2.30 -0.82 13.75
CA ILE A 80 -2.04 0.28 14.70
C ILE A 80 -3.04 1.42 14.45
N LYS A 81 -3.29 1.76 13.19
CA LYS A 81 -4.25 2.82 12.83
C LYS A 81 -5.67 2.49 13.29
N ILE A 82 -6.14 1.27 13.08
CA ILE A 82 -7.47 0.82 13.53
C ILE A 82 -7.55 0.84 15.06
N ALA A 83 -6.50 0.35 15.73
CA ALA A 83 -6.45 0.35 17.20
C ALA A 83 -6.55 1.78 17.77
N ILE A 84 -5.91 2.75 17.13
CA ILE A 84 -5.97 4.17 17.54
C ILE A 84 -7.33 4.80 17.26
N TYR A 85 -7.92 4.51 16.10
CA TYR A 85 -9.25 5.00 15.73
C TYR A 85 -10.32 4.58 16.74
N ASN A 86 -10.22 3.35 17.28
CA ASN A 86 -11.15 2.87 18.31
C ASN A 86 -10.98 3.54 19.69
N LEU A 87 -9.93 4.36 19.90
CA LEU A 87 -9.64 5.06 21.16
C LEU A 87 -10.08 6.53 21.13
N GLU A 88 -10.96 6.91 20.19
CA GLU A 88 -11.43 8.27 19.90
C GLU A 88 -11.93 9.04 21.15
N SER A 89 -11.00 9.76 21.81
CA SER A 89 -11.33 10.76 22.82
C SER A 89 -10.34 11.94 22.89
N LEU A 90 -9.21 11.92 22.17
CA LEU A 90 -8.14 12.92 22.34
C LEU A 90 -7.66 13.55 21.02
N GLN A 91 -7.56 14.89 21.02
CA GLN A 91 -7.07 15.75 19.91
C GLN A 91 -5.65 15.39 19.41
N TYR A 92 -4.82 14.75 20.25
CA TYR A 92 -3.46 14.32 19.89
C TYR A 92 -3.43 13.11 18.94
N LEU A 93 -4.53 12.38 18.78
CA LEU A 93 -4.59 11.21 17.89
C LEU A 93 -4.60 11.60 16.40
N ALA A 94 -5.12 12.77 16.05
CA ALA A 94 -5.26 13.19 14.65
C ALA A 94 -3.91 13.33 13.91
N LEU A 95 -2.85 13.82 14.58
CA LEU A 95 -1.51 13.89 13.98
C LEU A 95 -0.92 12.49 13.79
N ILE A 96 -1.12 11.60 14.75
CA ILE A 96 -0.63 10.21 14.68
C ILE A 96 -1.32 9.47 13.55
N GLU A 97 -2.63 9.64 13.36
CA GLU A 97 -3.37 9.05 12.25
C GLU A 97 -2.87 9.52 10.88
N ARG A 98 -2.58 10.83 10.76
CA ARG A 98 -1.98 11.39 9.54
C ARG A 98 -0.61 10.78 9.26
N LEU A 99 0.25 10.69 10.27
CA LEU A 99 1.58 10.09 10.13
C LEU A 99 1.52 8.60 9.79
N LEU A 100 0.60 7.85 10.39
CA LEU A 100 0.38 6.43 10.05
C LEU A 100 -0.12 6.28 8.62
N THR A 101 -1.05 7.13 8.19
CA THR A 101 -1.54 7.12 6.80
C THR A 101 -0.41 7.46 5.82
N ALA A 102 0.41 8.46 6.14
CA ALA A 102 1.58 8.82 5.35
C ALA A 102 2.58 7.66 5.26
N ALA A 103 2.86 6.98 6.39
CA ALA A 103 3.73 5.80 6.41
C ALA A 103 3.18 4.64 5.56
N ILE A 104 1.86 4.36 5.63
CA ILE A 104 1.21 3.36 4.78
C ILE A 104 1.40 3.70 3.30
N ILE A 105 1.18 4.96 2.92
CA ILE A 105 1.36 5.42 1.54
C ILE A 105 2.82 5.27 1.10
N ALA A 106 3.78 5.64 1.95
CA ALA A 106 5.20 5.52 1.63
C ALA A 106 5.62 4.07 1.38
N VAL A 107 5.24 3.15 2.27
CA VAL A 107 5.55 1.72 2.12
C VAL A 107 4.82 1.12 0.91
N SER A 108 3.57 1.53 0.67
CA SER A 108 2.80 1.08 -0.49
C SER A 108 3.40 1.58 -1.80
N THR A 109 3.87 2.83 -1.84
CA THR A 109 4.54 3.42 -3.01
C THR A 109 5.80 2.66 -3.33
N PHE A 110 6.62 2.37 -2.31
CA PHE A 110 7.83 1.56 -2.47
C PHE A 110 7.50 0.15 -2.99
N LEU A 111 6.50 -0.52 -2.40
CA LEU A 111 6.04 -1.84 -2.85
C LEU A 111 5.60 -1.82 -4.32
N VAL A 112 4.77 -0.84 -4.71
CA VAL A 112 4.26 -0.73 -6.09
C VAL A 112 5.42 -0.45 -7.05
N SER A 113 6.36 0.42 -6.70
CA SER A 113 7.55 0.70 -7.51
C SER A 113 8.42 -0.54 -7.69
N GLU A 114 8.65 -1.30 -6.63
CA GLU A 114 9.49 -2.50 -6.67
C GLU A 114 8.83 -3.62 -7.49
N LEU A 115 7.53 -3.83 -7.27
CA LEU A 115 6.72 -4.75 -8.07
C LEU A 115 6.81 -4.39 -9.53
N PHE A 116 6.56 -3.13 -9.86
CA PHE A 116 6.58 -2.70 -11.25
C PHE A 116 7.97 -2.92 -11.85
N THR A 117 9.03 -2.45 -11.18
CA THR A 117 10.39 -2.54 -11.70
C THR A 117 10.84 -3.98 -11.90
N GLN A 118 10.67 -4.85 -10.89
CA GLN A 118 11.16 -6.22 -10.95
C GLN A 118 10.30 -7.12 -11.83
N VAL A 119 8.96 -7.05 -11.70
CA VAL A 119 8.05 -7.89 -12.48
C VAL A 119 8.11 -7.52 -13.95
N VAL A 120 8.10 -6.23 -14.26
CA VAL A 120 8.17 -5.77 -15.65
C VAL A 120 9.55 -6.02 -16.25
N SER A 121 10.64 -5.83 -15.50
CA SER A 121 11.98 -6.19 -15.99
C SER A 121 12.07 -7.68 -16.34
N TYR A 122 11.57 -8.54 -15.46
CA TYR A 122 11.61 -9.98 -15.66
C TYR A 122 10.69 -10.43 -16.81
N TYR A 123 9.48 -9.87 -16.89
CA TYR A 123 8.54 -10.19 -17.97
C TYR A 123 9.09 -9.76 -19.33
N LEU A 124 9.64 -8.55 -19.40
CA LEU A 124 10.20 -8.00 -20.63
C LEU A 124 11.48 -8.72 -21.05
N SER A 125 12.36 -9.13 -20.12
CA SER A 125 13.54 -9.91 -20.48
C SER A 125 13.17 -11.28 -21.06
N GLN A 126 12.17 -11.95 -20.47
CA GLN A 126 11.65 -13.23 -20.97
C GLN A 126 10.94 -13.12 -22.32
N TYR A 127 10.37 -11.95 -22.61
CA TYR A 127 9.73 -11.68 -23.90
C TYR A 127 10.78 -11.39 -24.97
N ALA A 128 11.74 -10.50 -24.68
CA ALA A 128 12.84 -10.12 -25.58
C ALA A 128 13.74 -11.32 -25.97
N GLU A 129 13.93 -12.30 -25.09
CA GLU A 129 14.65 -13.54 -25.46
C GLU A 129 13.90 -14.41 -26.50
N LYS A 130 12.59 -14.19 -26.67
CA LYS A 130 11.73 -14.94 -27.60
C LYS A 130 11.41 -14.17 -28.87
N THR A 131 11.73 -12.89 -28.94
CA THR A 131 11.45 -11.99 -30.06
C THR A 131 12.73 -11.37 -30.60
N GLU A 132 13.00 -11.49 -31.91
CA GLU A 132 14.07 -10.72 -32.60
C GLU A 132 13.66 -9.25 -32.82
N ALA A 133 12.88 -8.68 -31.90
CA ALA A 133 12.29 -7.37 -32.04
C ALA A 133 13.26 -6.27 -31.59
N GLU A 134 13.83 -5.52 -32.53
CA GLU A 134 14.74 -4.39 -32.23
C GLU A 134 14.12 -3.30 -31.33
N TRP A 135 12.79 -3.24 -31.22
CA TRP A 135 12.10 -2.26 -30.37
C TRP A 135 12.11 -2.62 -28.87
N ASP A 136 12.37 -3.89 -28.52
CA ASP A 136 12.48 -4.31 -27.12
C ASP A 136 13.68 -3.64 -26.43
N ASP A 137 14.81 -3.52 -27.12
CA ASP A 137 16.03 -2.89 -26.60
C ASP A 137 15.85 -1.40 -26.25
N VAL A 138 14.84 -0.75 -26.83
CA VAL A 138 14.54 0.67 -26.58
C VAL A 138 13.37 0.84 -25.60
N LEU A 139 12.29 0.08 -25.75
CA LEU A 139 11.11 0.24 -24.89
C LEU A 139 11.35 -0.26 -23.46
N VAL A 140 12.10 -1.36 -23.30
CA VAL A 140 12.33 -1.97 -21.99
C VAL A 140 13.06 -1.00 -21.03
N PRO A 141 14.17 -0.34 -21.42
CA PRO A 141 14.80 0.68 -20.59
C PRO A 141 13.90 1.88 -20.30
N ILE A 142 13.11 2.34 -21.29
CA ILE A 142 12.20 3.48 -21.11
C ILE A 142 11.15 3.17 -20.02
N VAL A 143 10.46 2.04 -20.14
CA VAL A 143 9.45 1.59 -19.18
C VAL A 143 10.06 1.41 -17.80
N LYS A 144 11.20 0.71 -17.72
CA LYS A 144 11.89 0.41 -16.45
C LYS A 144 12.36 1.66 -15.71
N ASN A 145 12.82 2.69 -16.43
CA ASN A 145 13.35 3.91 -15.81
C ASN A 145 12.28 4.97 -15.56
N THR A 146 11.24 5.04 -16.42
CA THR A 146 10.24 6.12 -16.35
C THR A 146 9.12 5.81 -15.36
N LEU A 147 8.65 4.56 -15.31
CA LEU A 147 7.49 4.22 -14.48
C LEU A 147 7.74 4.33 -12.98
N PRO A 148 8.90 3.92 -12.45
CA PRO A 148 9.23 4.16 -11.04
C PRO A 148 9.18 5.65 -10.69
N ILE A 149 9.67 6.53 -11.57
CA ILE A 149 9.61 7.99 -11.37
C ILE A 149 8.16 8.46 -11.23
N ILE A 150 7.27 8.00 -12.12
CA ILE A 150 5.84 8.34 -12.08
C ILE A 150 5.20 7.81 -10.78
N ILE A 151 5.51 6.58 -10.38
CA ILE A 151 5.00 5.96 -9.15
C ILE A 151 5.45 6.77 -7.92
N PHE A 152 6.73 7.14 -7.84
CA PHE A 152 7.25 7.96 -6.75
C PHE A 152 6.68 9.38 -6.75
N LEU A 153 6.44 9.98 -7.91
CA LEU A 153 5.77 11.28 -8.01
C LEU A 153 4.35 11.19 -7.42
N ILE A 154 3.53 10.25 -7.89
CA ILE A 154 2.15 10.05 -7.40
C ILE A 154 2.15 9.71 -5.91
N GLY A 155 3.01 8.79 -5.47
CA GLY A 155 3.16 8.42 -4.07
C GLY A 155 3.58 9.59 -3.19
N GLY A 156 4.49 10.44 -3.68
CA GLY A 156 4.91 11.66 -3.01
C GLY A 156 3.76 12.67 -2.88
N PHE A 157 2.94 12.84 -3.91
CA PHE A 157 1.73 13.67 -3.84
C PHE A 157 0.76 13.16 -2.76
N LEU A 158 0.43 11.86 -2.79
CA LEU A 158 -0.46 11.25 -1.80
C LEU A 158 0.12 11.38 -0.38
N PHE A 159 1.43 11.19 -0.23
CA PHE A 159 2.12 11.34 1.04
C PHE A 159 1.97 12.77 1.59
N LEU A 160 2.33 13.78 0.80
CA LEU A 160 2.23 15.18 1.21
C LEU A 160 0.78 15.61 1.51
N GLN A 161 -0.18 15.10 0.73
CA GLN A 161 -1.60 15.37 0.93
C GLN A 161 -2.08 14.87 2.29
N THR A 162 -1.61 13.71 2.76
CA THR A 162 -1.97 13.19 4.09
C THR A 162 -1.40 14.00 5.25
N LEU A 163 -0.32 14.75 5.02
CA LEU A 163 0.21 15.71 5.99
C LEU A 163 -0.60 17.02 6.04
N GLY A 164 -1.61 17.19 5.17
CA GLY A 164 -2.47 18.37 5.13
C GLY A 164 -1.94 19.48 4.23
N ILE A 165 -0.98 19.18 3.36
CA ILE A 165 -0.49 20.13 2.35
C ILE A 165 -1.51 20.15 1.20
N ASP A 166 -2.00 21.34 0.85
CA ASP A 166 -2.88 21.50 -0.31
C ASP A 166 -2.05 21.43 -1.61
N LEU A 167 -2.30 20.35 -2.36
CA LEU A 167 -1.63 20.07 -3.63
C LEU A 167 -2.58 20.26 -4.82
N THR A 168 -3.77 20.81 -4.61
CA THR A 168 -4.79 21.01 -5.66
C THR A 168 -4.22 21.78 -6.84
N GLY A 169 -3.50 22.87 -6.57
CA GLY A 169 -2.84 23.66 -7.62
C GLY A 169 -1.77 22.89 -8.38
N LEU A 170 -1.03 22.01 -7.70
CA LEU A 170 -0.01 21.16 -8.35
C LEU A 170 -0.64 20.07 -9.21
N TRP A 171 -1.74 19.44 -8.77
CA TRP A 171 -2.51 18.49 -9.57
C TRP A 171 -3.04 19.12 -10.86
N VAL A 172 -3.56 20.36 -10.77
CA VAL A 172 -4.00 21.12 -11.95
C VAL A 172 -2.83 21.39 -12.90
N GLY A 173 -1.67 21.81 -12.37
CA GLY A 173 -0.46 22.02 -13.16
C GLY A 173 0.02 20.76 -13.87
N PHE A 174 0.09 19.63 -13.15
CA PHE A 174 0.43 18.32 -13.71
C PHE A 174 -0.56 17.86 -14.78
N GLY A 175 -1.86 18.08 -14.57
CA GLY A 175 -2.90 17.83 -15.57
C GLY A 175 -2.65 18.63 -16.85
N GLY A 176 -2.28 19.92 -16.74
CA GLY A 176 -1.91 20.77 -17.87
C GLY A 176 -0.67 20.28 -18.62
N VAL A 177 0.41 19.94 -17.90
CA VAL A 177 1.64 19.41 -18.51
C VAL A 177 1.36 18.08 -19.22
N THR A 178 0.62 17.19 -18.58
CA THR A 178 0.25 15.87 -19.13
C THR A 178 -0.61 16.04 -20.39
N PHE A 179 -1.54 16.99 -20.40
CA PHE A 179 -2.34 17.32 -21.56
C PHE A 179 -1.47 17.79 -22.73
N VAL A 180 -0.57 18.76 -22.51
CA VAL A 180 0.33 19.26 -23.55
C VAL A 180 1.23 18.16 -24.11
N LEU A 181 1.81 17.32 -23.23
CA LEU A 181 2.63 16.18 -23.64
C LEU A 181 1.81 15.17 -24.46
N GLY A 182 0.59 14.84 -24.04
CA GLY A 182 -0.30 13.96 -24.79
C GLY A 182 -0.64 14.50 -26.17
N PHE A 183 -0.88 15.82 -26.28
CA PHE A 183 -1.09 16.48 -27.56
C PHE A 183 0.15 16.44 -28.46
N ALA A 184 1.34 16.67 -27.90
CA ALA A 184 2.60 16.62 -28.65
C ALA A 184 2.93 15.20 -29.15
N LEU A 185 2.58 14.17 -28.38
CA LEU A 185 2.80 12.77 -28.74
C LEU A 185 1.76 12.21 -29.70
N LYS A 186 0.66 12.93 -29.95
CA LYS A 186 -0.47 12.47 -30.78
C LYS A 186 -0.01 11.98 -32.15
N ASP A 187 0.83 12.74 -32.83
CA ASP A 187 1.27 12.40 -34.20
C ASP A 187 2.21 11.18 -34.20
N ILE A 188 3.09 11.07 -33.19
CA ILE A 188 3.99 9.92 -33.03
C ILE A 188 3.17 8.64 -32.80
N LEU A 189 2.20 8.69 -31.88
CA LEU A 189 1.33 7.56 -31.58
C LEU A 189 0.46 7.18 -32.78
N SER A 190 -0.08 8.17 -33.49
CA SER A 190 -0.88 7.92 -34.71
C SER A 190 -0.05 7.20 -35.77
N ASN A 191 1.18 7.64 -36.01
CA ASN A 191 2.05 7.02 -37.01
C ASN A 191 2.48 5.62 -36.59
N PHE A 192 2.81 5.40 -35.31
CA PHE A 192 3.15 4.07 -34.80
C PHE A 192 1.99 3.09 -34.96
N LEU A 193 0.77 3.45 -34.56
CA LEU A 193 -0.40 2.57 -34.64
C LEU A 193 -0.78 2.19 -36.08
N VAL A 194 -0.55 3.10 -37.05
CA VAL A 194 -0.80 2.83 -38.48
C VAL A 194 0.16 1.78 -39.03
N VAL A 195 1.43 1.76 -38.58
CA VAL A 195 2.43 0.76 -39.02
C VAL A 195 2.04 -0.66 -38.63
N TRP A 196 1.36 -0.85 -37.50
CA TRP A 196 0.91 -2.18 -37.04
C TRP A 196 -0.37 -2.69 -37.74
N TYR A 197 -1.04 -1.85 -38.54
CA TYR A 197 -2.30 -2.19 -39.22
C TYR A 197 -2.13 -2.65 -40.68
N TYR A 198 -0.89 -2.71 -41.18
CA TYR A 198 -0.51 -3.20 -42.51
C TYR A 198 0.46 -4.38 -42.40
#